data_AF-A0A3B5PTS9-F1
#
_entry.id   AF-A0A3B5PTS9-F1
#
_cell.length_a   1.000
_cell.length_b   1.000
_cell.length_c   1.000
_cell.angle_alpha   90.00
_cell.angle_beta   90.00
_cell.angle_gamma   90.00
#
_symmetry.space_group_name_H-M   'P 1'
#
loop_
_entity.id
_entity.type
_entity.pdbx_description
1 polymer ?
#
loop_
_entity_poly.entity_id
_entity_poly.type
_entity_poly.pdbx_seq_one_letter_code
_entity_poly.pdbx_strand_id
1 'polypeptide(L)'
;MAGGREEKDLVHLNAIHVENVKKERRYQKLHTEFSINPYRKIHVLPDKPMCRKPPESLSEDTTYIDAYRRVRMAPILKYPRPITESQEIGWFASELPPHDRQDPRLNFPRRKTDITQLALFAKKRGD
;
A
#
# COMPACT_ATOMS: atom_id res chain seq x y z
N MET A 1 35.51 48.57 -43.64
CA MET A 1 34.16 49.14 -43.80
C MET A 1 33.31 48.63 -42.64
N ALA A 2 32.94 49.50 -41.72
CA ALA A 2 32.16 49.14 -40.54
C ALA A 2 30.76 48.69 -40.97
N GLY A 3 30.40 47.44 -40.68
CA GLY A 3 29.08 46.89 -40.97
C GLY A 3 28.03 47.58 -40.10
N GLY A 4 27.34 48.57 -40.68
CA GLY A 4 26.20 49.22 -40.05
C GLY A 4 25.13 48.17 -39.73
N ARG A 5 24.68 48.14 -38.48
CA ARG A 5 23.54 47.30 -38.09
C ARG A 5 22.27 47.94 -38.65
N GLU A 6 21.75 47.39 -39.74
CA GLU A 6 20.44 47.75 -40.26
C GLU A 6 19.37 47.53 -39.19
N GLU A 7 18.49 48.52 -39.03
CA GLU A 7 17.35 48.46 -38.12
C GLU A 7 16.40 47.36 -38.62
N LYS A 8 16.19 46.33 -37.80
CA LYS A 8 15.46 45.15 -38.23
C LYS A 8 13.97 45.44 -38.21
N ASP A 9 13.31 45.26 -39.36
CA ASP A 9 11.85 45.33 -39.46
C ASP A 9 11.19 44.23 -38.60
N LEU A 10 10.50 44.66 -37.55
CA LEU A 10 9.81 43.79 -36.60
C LEU A 10 8.66 43.02 -37.26
N VAL A 11 8.01 43.60 -38.27
CA VAL A 11 6.91 42.96 -38.99
C VAL A 11 7.44 41.77 -39.79
N HIS A 12 8.59 41.97 -40.46
CA HIS A 12 9.27 40.91 -41.19
C HIS A 12 9.75 39.76 -40.29
N LEU A 13 10.33 40.08 -39.14
CA LEU A 13 10.77 39.06 -38.17
C LEU A 13 9.60 38.23 -37.62
N ASN A 14 8.47 38.87 -37.34
CA ASN A 14 7.25 38.17 -36.92
C ASN A 14 6.71 37.24 -38.01
N ALA A 15 6.77 37.65 -39.28
CA ALA A 15 6.36 36.80 -40.40
C ALA A 15 7.23 35.53 -40.50
N ILE A 16 8.55 35.67 -40.33
CA ILE A 16 9.49 34.53 -40.29
C ILE A 16 9.15 33.60 -39.12
N HIS A 17 8.91 34.15 -37.92
CA HIS A 17 8.60 33.37 -36.74
C HIS A 17 7.31 32.55 -36.92
N VAL A 18 6.25 33.16 -37.46
CA VAL A 18 4.98 32.47 -37.75
C VAL A 18 5.18 31.35 -38.77
N GLU A 19 6.03 31.54 -39.78
CA GLU A 19 6.32 30.54 -40.80
C GLU A 19 7.10 29.34 -40.21
N ASN A 20 8.08 29.60 -39.35
CA ASN A 20 8.79 28.56 -38.60
C ASN A 20 7.84 27.73 -37.74
N VAL A 21 6.97 28.37 -36.95
CA VAL A 21 5.97 27.66 -36.12
C VAL A 21 5.03 26.82 -36.99
N LYS A 22 4.64 27.31 -38.18
CA LYS A 22 3.82 26.53 -39.13
C LYS A 22 4.57 25.32 -39.65
N LYS A 23 5.86 25.44 -39.99
CA LYS A 23 6.69 24.31 -40.44
C LYS A 23 6.89 23.28 -39.35
N GLU A 24 7.23 23.70 -38.13
CA GLU A 24 7.40 22.81 -36.99
C GLU A 24 6.11 22.02 -36.71
N ARG A 25 4.96 22.70 -36.67
CA ARG A 25 3.65 22.05 -36.47
C ARG A 25 3.28 21.06 -37.58
N ARG A 26 3.69 21.30 -38.84
CA ARG A 26 3.44 20.34 -39.95
C ARG A 26 4.18 19.02 -39.75
N TYR A 27 5.38 19.05 -39.16
CA TYR A 27 6.23 17.87 -38.99
C TYR A 27 6.21 17.28 -37.58
N GLN A 28 5.53 17.93 -36.62
CA GLN A 28 5.37 17.42 -35.27
C GLN A 28 4.42 16.21 -35.24
N LYS A 29 4.97 15.01 -35.41
CA LYS A 29 4.23 13.75 -35.20
C LYS A 29 4.16 13.44 -33.71
N LEU A 30 2.99 13.62 -33.11
CA LEU A 30 2.72 13.18 -31.75
C LEU A 30 2.43 11.68 -31.75
N HIS A 31 3.38 10.86 -31.29
CA HIS A 31 3.14 9.44 -31.04
C HIS A 31 2.43 9.28 -29.69
N THR A 32 1.10 9.21 -29.72
CA THR A 32 0.26 8.99 -28.54
C THR A 32 0.24 7.52 -28.12
N GLU A 33 0.43 6.62 -29.08
CA GLU A 33 0.41 5.18 -28.90
C GLU A 33 1.84 4.65 -29.03
N PHE A 34 2.31 4.00 -27.98
CA PHE A 34 3.55 3.24 -27.97
C PHE A 34 3.18 1.80 -27.62
N SER A 35 3.65 0.87 -28.43
CA SER A 35 3.49 -0.57 -28.20
C SER A 35 4.87 -1.19 -28.12
N ILE A 36 5.04 -2.09 -27.16
CA ILE A 36 6.29 -2.83 -26.97
C ILE A 36 6.28 -4.01 -27.93
N ASN A 37 7.45 -4.38 -28.43
CA ASN A 37 7.60 -5.52 -29.32
C ASN A 37 6.96 -6.78 -28.69
N PRO A 38 5.89 -7.35 -29.29
CA PRO A 38 5.16 -8.47 -28.72
C PRO A 38 5.98 -9.77 -28.62
N TYR A 39 7.08 -9.88 -29.39
CA TYR A 39 7.96 -11.05 -29.40
C TYR A 39 9.13 -10.94 -28.42
N ARG A 40 9.32 -9.79 -27.76
CA ARG A 40 10.35 -9.61 -26.72
C ARG A 40 9.66 -9.22 -25.42
N LYS A 41 9.47 -10.20 -24.54
CA LYS A 41 8.92 -9.97 -23.19
C LYS A 41 9.93 -9.18 -22.36
N ILE A 42 9.72 -7.88 -22.29
CA ILE A 42 10.24 -7.05 -21.19
C ILE A 42 9.27 -7.26 -20.02
N HIS A 43 9.77 -7.24 -18.77
CA HIS A 43 9.03 -7.52 -17.53
C HIS A 43 7.62 -6.90 -17.45
N VAL A 44 6.79 -7.37 -16.50
CA VAL A 44 5.48 -6.74 -16.20
C VAL A 44 5.69 -5.24 -16.01
N LEU A 45 5.26 -4.46 -16.98
CA LEU A 45 5.39 -3.01 -16.93
C LEU A 45 4.19 -2.45 -16.22
N PRO A 46 4.39 -1.78 -15.09
CA PRO A 46 3.29 -1.08 -14.44
C PRO A 46 2.82 0.04 -15.36
N ASP A 47 1.53 0.34 -15.27
CA ASP A 47 0.98 1.52 -15.91
C ASP A 47 1.65 2.81 -15.40
N LYS A 48 1.55 3.88 -16.19
CA LYS A 48 2.04 5.20 -15.77
C LYS A 48 1.40 5.58 -14.42
N PRO A 49 2.14 6.17 -13.48
CA PRO A 49 1.63 6.47 -12.13
C PRO A 49 0.42 7.42 -12.12
N MET A 50 0.27 8.25 -13.16
CA MET A 50 -0.85 9.18 -13.34
C MET A 50 -1.94 8.65 -14.28
N CYS A 51 -1.89 7.37 -14.64
CA CYS A 51 -2.86 6.75 -15.53
C CYS A 51 -4.22 6.65 -14.83
N ARG A 52 -5.21 7.43 -15.29
CA ARG A 52 -6.60 7.36 -14.82
C ARG A 52 -7.39 6.32 -15.64
N LYS A 53 -6.89 5.09 -15.68
CA LYS A 53 -7.71 3.99 -16.21
C LYS A 53 -8.78 3.65 -15.18
N PRO A 54 -10.03 3.35 -15.60
CA PRO A 54 -10.99 2.77 -14.69
C PRO A 54 -10.39 1.48 -14.12
N PRO A 55 -10.63 1.17 -12.83
CA PRO A 55 -10.16 -0.08 -12.25
C PRO A 55 -10.69 -1.23 -13.11
N GLU A 56 -9.80 -2.10 -13.55
CA GLU A 56 -10.18 -3.29 -14.30
C GLU A 56 -11.14 -4.11 -13.43
N SER A 57 -12.33 -4.39 -13.93
CA SER A 57 -13.34 -5.19 -13.22
C SER A 57 -12.91 -6.66 -13.24
N LEU A 58 -11.86 -6.97 -12.48
CA LEU A 58 -11.46 -8.34 -12.26
C LEU A 58 -12.55 -9.01 -11.42
N SER A 59 -13.17 -10.05 -11.98
CA SER A 59 -14.03 -10.94 -11.19
C SER A 59 -13.20 -11.48 -10.03
N GLU A 60 -13.74 -11.38 -8.81
CA GLU A 60 -13.04 -11.87 -7.62
C GLU A 60 -12.62 -13.34 -7.81
N ASP A 61 -11.33 -13.62 -7.66
CA ASP A 61 -10.81 -14.98 -7.73
C ASP A 61 -11.26 -15.76 -6.48
N THR A 62 -12.32 -16.55 -6.65
CA THR A 62 -12.85 -17.41 -5.60
C THR A 62 -11.81 -18.34 -5.00
N THR A 63 -10.83 -18.80 -5.80
CA THR A 63 -9.77 -19.68 -5.32
C THR A 63 -8.84 -18.98 -4.33
N TYR A 64 -8.53 -17.70 -4.59
CA TYR A 64 -7.76 -16.86 -3.69
C TYR A 64 -8.51 -16.59 -2.38
N ILE A 65 -9.80 -16.25 -2.48
CA ILE A 65 -10.64 -15.98 -1.29
C ILE A 65 -10.70 -17.20 -0.37
N ASP A 66 -10.87 -18.39 -0.94
CA ASP A 66 -10.93 -19.63 -0.15
C ASP A 66 -9.58 -20.01 0.43
N ALA A 67 -8.48 -19.80 -0.31
CA ALA A 67 -7.14 -19.96 0.21
C ALA A 67 -6.86 -18.99 1.38
N TYR A 68 -7.28 -17.73 1.23
CA TYR A 68 -7.13 -16.70 2.26
C TYR A 68 -7.92 -17.05 3.52
N ARG A 69 -9.18 -17.48 3.36
CA ARG A 69 -10.02 -17.95 4.47
C ARG A 69 -9.35 -19.13 5.19
N ARG A 70 -8.86 -20.11 4.45
CA ARG A 70 -8.17 -21.29 5.00
C ARG A 70 -6.91 -20.94 5.79
N VAL A 71 -6.15 -19.91 5.39
CA VAL A 71 -4.97 -19.44 6.11
C VAL A 71 -5.33 -18.77 7.43
N ARG A 72 -6.46 -18.06 7.51
CA ARG A 72 -6.92 -17.40 8.75
C ARG A 72 -7.58 -18.33 9.76
N MET A 73 -7.96 -19.54 9.36
CA MET A 73 -8.53 -20.53 10.27
C MET A 73 -7.55 -20.90 11.38
N ALA A 74 -8.08 -21.12 12.59
CA ALA A 74 -7.27 -21.60 13.71
C ALA A 74 -6.64 -22.97 13.38
N PRO A 75 -5.41 -23.25 13.84
CA PRO A 75 -4.71 -24.51 13.57
C PRO A 75 -5.51 -25.77 13.91
N ILE A 76 -6.26 -25.74 15.02
CA ILE A 76 -7.11 -26.85 15.52
C ILE A 76 -8.22 -27.19 14.51
N LEU A 77 -8.72 -26.21 13.77
CA LEU A 77 -9.75 -26.42 12.73
C LEU A 77 -9.14 -26.90 11.41
N LYS A 78 -7.84 -26.70 11.21
CA LYS A 78 -7.12 -27.01 9.96
C LYS A 78 -6.49 -28.39 9.99
N TYR A 79 -6.04 -28.85 11.15
CA TYR A 79 -5.30 -30.10 11.31
C TYR A 79 -5.84 -30.92 12.49
N PRO A 80 -5.81 -32.26 12.41
CA PRO A 80 -6.29 -33.11 13.50
C PRO A 80 -5.36 -33.13 14.71
N ARG A 81 -4.09 -32.75 14.54
CA ARG A 81 -3.03 -32.76 15.57
C ARG A 81 -2.07 -31.59 15.32
N PRO A 82 -1.36 -31.08 16.34
CA PRO A 82 -0.34 -30.06 16.16
C PRO A 82 0.77 -30.60 15.25
N ILE A 83 1.23 -29.76 14.32
CA ILE A 83 2.30 -30.11 13.37
C ILE A 83 3.66 -29.61 13.86
N THR A 84 3.67 -28.54 14.64
CA THR A 84 4.88 -27.93 15.19
C THR A 84 4.81 -27.90 16.71
N GLU A 85 5.97 -27.98 17.37
CA GLU A 85 6.09 -27.90 18.84
C GLU A 85 5.42 -26.63 19.39
N SER A 86 5.53 -25.51 18.67
CA SER A 86 4.87 -24.25 19.06
C SER A 86 3.34 -24.33 19.05
N GLN A 87 2.74 -25.18 18.21
CA GLN A 87 1.29 -25.39 18.20
C GLN A 87 0.82 -26.25 19.38
N GLU A 88 1.69 -27.11 19.93
CA GLU A 88 1.34 -27.99 21.06
C GLU A 88 0.98 -27.18 22.31
N ILE A 89 1.70 -26.09 22.58
CA ILE A 89 1.56 -25.26 23.79
C ILE A 89 0.13 -24.70 23.96
N GLY A 90 -0.58 -24.44 22.85
CA GLY A 90 -1.92 -23.85 22.85
C GLY A 90 -3.01 -24.74 22.26
N TRP A 91 -2.70 -26.00 21.95
CA TRP A 91 -3.61 -26.85 21.16
C TRP A 91 -4.94 -27.14 21.86
N PHE A 92 -4.93 -27.28 23.19
CA PHE A 92 -6.11 -27.60 24.00
C PHE A 92 -6.59 -26.41 24.86
N ALA A 93 -6.26 -25.17 24.48
CA ALA A 93 -6.54 -23.99 25.31
C ALA A 93 -8.05 -23.75 25.57
N SER A 94 -8.93 -24.21 24.67
CA SER A 94 -10.39 -24.09 24.80
C SER A 94 -11.02 -25.13 25.72
N GLU A 95 -10.32 -26.21 26.06
CA GLU A 95 -10.84 -27.31 26.88
C GLU A 95 -10.65 -27.09 28.37
N LEU A 96 -9.98 -26.00 28.77
CA LEU A 96 -9.84 -25.65 30.17
C LEU A 96 -11.24 -25.37 30.76
N PRO A 97 -11.60 -26.01 31.90
CA PRO A 97 -12.88 -25.74 32.54
C PRO A 97 -13.03 -24.24 32.79
N PRO A 98 -14.23 -23.66 32.59
CA PRO A 98 -14.45 -22.24 32.80
C PRO A 98 -14.00 -21.89 34.21
N HIS A 99 -12.98 -21.04 34.29
CA HIS A 99 -12.40 -20.66 35.56
C HIS A 99 -13.42 -19.80 36.30
N ASP A 100 -14.00 -20.31 37.38
CA ASP A 100 -14.94 -19.56 38.20
C ASP A 100 -14.19 -18.44 38.94
N ARG A 101 -14.19 -17.26 38.33
CA ARG A 101 -13.60 -16.05 38.89
C ARG A 101 -14.46 -15.45 40.00
N GLN A 102 -15.64 -15.99 40.29
CA GLN A 102 -16.49 -15.51 41.37
C GLN A 102 -16.18 -16.18 42.70
N ASP A 103 -15.51 -17.34 42.72
CA ASP A 103 -15.13 -18.01 43.97
C ASP A 103 -14.02 -17.21 44.70
N PRO A 104 -14.34 -16.56 45.85
CA PRO A 104 -13.36 -15.76 46.60
C PRO A 104 -12.28 -16.61 47.26
N ARG A 105 -12.45 -17.94 47.33
CA ARG A 105 -11.47 -18.88 47.91
C ARG A 105 -10.33 -19.19 46.96
N LEU A 106 -10.55 -19.04 45.65
CA LEU A 106 -9.59 -19.42 44.61
C LEU A 106 -9.15 -18.21 43.78
N ASN A 107 -9.96 -17.15 43.70
CA ASN A 107 -9.64 -15.96 42.93
C ASN A 107 -9.20 -14.79 43.82
N PHE A 108 -7.89 -14.51 43.83
CA PHE A 108 -7.29 -13.39 44.56
C PHE A 108 -6.68 -12.35 43.61
N PRO A 109 -7.50 -11.62 42.83
CA PRO A 109 -6.97 -10.63 41.91
C PRO A 109 -6.41 -9.44 42.68
N ARG A 110 -5.24 -8.94 42.26
CA ARG A 110 -4.69 -7.71 42.81
C ARG A 110 -5.62 -6.54 42.47
N ARG A 111 -6.20 -5.91 43.49
CA ARG A 111 -7.03 -4.72 43.34
C ARG A 111 -6.19 -3.47 43.58
N LYS A 112 -6.36 -2.48 42.70
CA LYS A 112 -5.79 -1.15 42.91
C LYS A 112 -6.71 -0.41 43.88
N THR A 113 -6.12 0.20 44.89
CA THR A 113 -6.78 1.16 45.79
C THR A 113 -6.28 2.57 45.49
N ASP A 114 -7.02 3.58 45.90
CA ASP A 114 -6.66 4.98 45.72
C ASP A 114 -5.25 5.27 46.25
N ILE A 115 -4.89 4.69 47.40
CA ILE A 115 -3.55 4.79 48.00
C ILE A 115 -2.48 4.26 47.04
N THR A 116 -2.68 3.07 46.46
CA THR A 116 -1.71 2.49 45.52
C THR A 116 -1.63 3.29 44.21
N GLN A 117 -2.73 3.89 43.77
CA GLN A 117 -2.75 4.73 42.57
C GLN A 117 -2.03 6.06 42.80
N LEU A 118 -2.29 6.72 43.95
CA LEU A 118 -1.64 7.97 44.34
C LEU A 118 -0.13 7.79 44.55
N ALA A 119 0.28 6.71 45.21
CA ALA A 119 1.70 6.38 45.39
C ALA A 119 2.43 6.18 44.04
N LEU A 120 1.79 5.53 43.07
CA LEU A 120 2.34 5.42 41.70
C LEU A 120 2.44 6.77 40.99
N PHE A 121 1.44 7.65 41.18
CA PHE A 121 1.43 8.97 40.58
C PHE A 121 2.48 9.91 41.18
N ALA A 122 2.75 9.80 42.48
CA ALA A 122 3.85 10.51 43.13
C ALA A 122 5.21 10.03 42.61
N LYS A 123 5.39 8.71 42.46
CA LYS A 123 6.63 8.12 41.92
C LYS A 123 6.90 8.51 40.47
N LYS A 124 5.86 8.63 39.63
CA LYS A 124 5.98 9.07 38.22
C LYS A 124 6.32 10.55 38.02
N ARG A 125 6.17 11.39 39.05
CA ARG A 125 6.46 12.84 38.98
C ARG A 125 7.83 13.21 39.54
N GLY A 126 8.55 12.24 40.11
CA GLY A 126 9.89 12.43 40.69
C GLY A 126 11.05 12.07 39.76
N ASP A 127 10.76 11.66 38.52
CA ASP A 127 11.69 11.50 37.40
C ASP A 127 11.38 12.56 36.33
#